data_AF-A0A1F5LVQ9-F1
#
_entry.id   AF-A0A1F5LVQ9-F1
#
_cell.length_a   1.000
_cell.length_b   1.000
_cell.length_c   1.000
_cell.angle_alpha   90.00
_cell.angle_beta   90.00
_cell.angle_gamma   90.00
#
_symmetry.space_group_name_H-M   'P 1'
#
loop_
_entity.id
_entity.type
_entity.pdbx_description
1 polymer ?
#
loop_
_entity_poly.entity_id
_entity_poly.type
_entity_poly.pdbx_seq_one_letter_code
_entity_poly.pdbx_strand_id
1 'polypeptide(L)'
;MGTGGSRSSLHPDTPWMPYEEVNSDGFDGLLRGQRVMSVLQQLAGEEMLLFKEKINYKLAGSGGFDPHIDANAYTHVKDINHLTILTAVDGMNSANGGLEVVDGSHRMDIPLGSDRCIEPTWVKMNTWTPAELESGDILIFGSYLAHRSGANTSPKNRRAIYATYNCATEGSLHDQYYLDRQKLWPATHMRKEGDPTKKAGFAMLSVLSC
;
A
#
# COMPACT_ATOMS: atom_id res chain seq x y z
N MET A 1 -14.97 -44.98 26.16
CA MET A 1 -13.78 -45.33 25.35
C MET A 1 -14.05 -44.78 23.95
N GLY A 2 -13.48 -43.62 23.60
CA GLY A 2 -12.23 -43.57 22.83
C GLY A 2 -12.56 -43.55 21.33
N THR A 3 -12.86 -42.37 20.75
CA THR A 3 -11.95 -41.53 19.92
C THR A 3 -11.78 -42.01 18.48
N GLY A 4 -12.34 -41.22 17.56
CA GLY A 4 -12.04 -41.26 16.13
C GLY A 4 -12.31 -39.88 15.51
N GLY A 5 -11.56 -38.87 15.94
CA GLY A 5 -11.63 -37.53 15.35
C GLY A 5 -11.04 -37.54 13.94
N SER A 6 -11.90 -37.43 12.93
CA SER A 6 -11.48 -37.21 11.55
C SER A 6 -10.94 -35.79 11.42
N ARG A 7 -9.73 -35.68 10.84
CA ARG A 7 -9.09 -34.43 10.44
C ARG A 7 -10.10 -33.56 9.68
N SER A 8 -10.36 -32.35 10.17
CA SER A 8 -11.14 -31.35 9.45
C SER A 8 -10.36 -30.91 8.22
N SER A 9 -10.77 -31.40 7.06
CA SER A 9 -10.40 -30.87 5.76
C SER A 9 -10.82 -29.40 5.70
N LEU A 10 -9.85 -28.50 5.56
CA LEU A 10 -10.10 -27.09 5.24
C LEU A 10 -10.90 -27.04 3.93
N HIS A 11 -12.05 -26.37 3.97
CA HIS A 11 -12.97 -26.18 2.85
C HIS A 11 -12.26 -25.39 1.73
N PRO A 12 -12.39 -25.79 0.45
CA PRO A 12 -11.74 -25.12 -0.68
C PRO A 12 -12.37 -23.76 -1.08
N ASP A 13 -13.37 -23.28 -0.33
CA ASP A 13 -14.19 -22.13 -0.71
C ASP A 13 -14.01 -20.94 0.23
N THR A 14 -12.76 -20.55 0.53
CA THR A 14 -12.53 -19.17 0.98
C THR A 14 -12.50 -18.31 -0.27
N PRO A 15 -13.52 -17.47 -0.55
CA PRO A 15 -13.53 -16.65 -1.74
C PRO A 15 -12.33 -15.71 -1.69
N TRP A 16 -11.39 -15.91 -2.61
CA TRP A 16 -10.44 -14.90 -3.01
C TRP A 16 -11.25 -13.68 -3.46
N MET A 17 -11.06 -12.51 -2.85
CA MET A 17 -11.74 -11.27 -3.24
C MET A 17 -11.57 -11.07 -4.75
N PRO A 18 -12.62 -11.30 -5.56
CA PRO A 18 -12.58 -10.96 -6.96
C PRO A 18 -12.40 -9.45 -7.03
N TYR A 19 -11.54 -9.00 -7.93
CA TYR A 19 -11.41 -7.57 -8.28
C TYR A 19 -12.78 -6.90 -8.57
N GLU A 20 -13.79 -7.69 -8.94
CA GLU A 20 -15.18 -7.27 -9.12
C GLU A 20 -15.91 -6.92 -7.80
N GLU A 21 -15.57 -7.50 -6.65
CA GLU A 21 -16.18 -7.13 -5.35
C GLU A 21 -15.61 -5.82 -4.78
N VAL A 22 -14.38 -5.47 -5.18
CA VAL A 22 -13.78 -4.15 -4.94
C VAL A 22 -14.47 -3.08 -5.80
N ASN A 23 -15.19 -3.46 -6.86
CA ASN A 23 -16.04 -2.58 -7.66
C ASN A 23 -17.53 -2.69 -7.30
N SER A 24 -17.86 -2.93 -6.03
CA SER A 24 -19.18 -2.52 -5.56
C SER A 24 -19.32 -1.00 -5.73
N ASP A 25 -20.48 -0.49 -6.17
CA ASP A 25 -20.72 0.93 -6.45
C ASP A 25 -20.19 1.87 -5.34
N GLY A 26 -20.18 1.39 -4.09
CA GLY A 26 -19.67 2.13 -2.93
C GLY A 26 -18.15 2.32 -2.91
N PHE A 27 -17.36 1.33 -3.32
CA PHE A 27 -15.89 1.41 -3.23
C PHE A 27 -15.29 2.11 -4.45
N ASP A 28 -15.83 1.90 -5.66
CA ASP A 28 -15.44 2.72 -6.80
C ASP A 28 -15.81 4.19 -6.57
N GLY A 29 -17.01 4.46 -6.03
CA GLY A 29 -17.41 5.81 -5.63
C GLY A 29 -16.53 6.45 -4.55
N LEU A 30 -15.94 5.64 -3.65
CA LEU A 30 -14.97 6.13 -2.66
C LEU A 30 -13.67 6.60 -3.32
N LEU A 31 -13.16 5.86 -4.32
CA LEU A 31 -11.86 6.12 -4.94
C LEU A 31 -11.95 7.10 -6.12
N ARG A 32 -13.02 7.04 -6.91
CA ARG A 32 -13.21 7.83 -8.14
C ARG A 32 -14.29 8.90 -8.01
N GLY A 33 -14.91 9.04 -6.83
CA GLY A 33 -15.95 10.02 -6.59
C GLY A 33 -15.46 11.46 -6.69
N GLN A 34 -16.36 12.36 -7.10
CA GLN A 34 -16.04 13.76 -7.36
C GLN A 34 -15.37 14.49 -6.19
N ARG A 35 -15.68 14.12 -4.95
CA ARG A 35 -15.06 14.70 -3.76
C ARG A 35 -13.55 14.43 -3.72
N VAL A 36 -13.15 13.17 -3.91
CA VAL A 36 -11.74 12.77 -3.90
C VAL A 36 -11.02 13.32 -5.13
N MET A 37 -11.60 13.14 -6.31
CA MET A 37 -10.97 13.57 -7.56
C MET A 37 -10.76 15.08 -7.62
N SER A 38 -11.69 15.89 -7.11
CA SER A 38 -11.55 17.35 -7.09
C SER A 38 -10.45 17.84 -6.14
N VAL A 39 -10.22 17.17 -5.00
CA VAL A 39 -9.12 17.51 -4.08
C VAL A 39 -7.78 17.14 -4.71
N LEU A 40 -7.69 15.95 -5.31
CA LEU A 40 -6.48 15.50 -6.00
C LEU A 40 -6.10 16.43 -7.15
N GLN A 41 -7.07 16.84 -7.97
CA GLN A 41 -6.84 17.79 -9.05
C GLN A 41 -6.32 19.15 -8.55
N GLN A 42 -6.87 19.66 -7.44
CA GLN A 42 -6.39 20.91 -6.86
C GLN A 42 -4.97 20.80 -6.31
N LEU A 43 -4.62 19.67 -5.69
CA LEU A 43 -3.28 19.43 -5.15
C LEU A 43 -2.23 19.20 -6.25
N ALA A 44 -2.59 18.50 -7.31
CA ALA A 44 -1.70 18.20 -8.43
C ALA A 44 -1.59 19.35 -9.45
N GLY A 45 -2.62 20.20 -9.55
CA GLY A 45 -2.71 21.24 -10.58
C GLY A 45 -3.17 20.71 -11.95
N GLU A 46 -3.48 19.42 -12.06
CA GLU A 46 -3.98 18.76 -13.27
C GLU A 46 -4.90 17.59 -12.90
N GLU A 47 -5.66 17.09 -13.87
CA GLU A 47 -6.51 15.90 -13.67
C GLU A 47 -5.67 14.68 -13.28
N MET A 48 -6.16 13.88 -12.34
CA MET A 48 -5.51 12.64 -11.92
C MET A 48 -6.41 11.44 -12.21
N LEU A 49 -5.81 10.26 -12.37
CA LEU A 49 -6.49 8.99 -12.61
C LEU A 49 -6.06 7.97 -11.55
N LEU A 50 -7.00 7.14 -11.06
CA LEU A 50 -6.63 6.04 -10.16
C LEU A 50 -5.68 5.11 -10.89
N PHE A 51 -4.51 4.89 -10.29
CA PHE A 51 -3.46 4.03 -10.82
C PHE A 51 -3.47 2.65 -10.14
N LYS A 52 -3.69 2.60 -8.83
CA LYS A 52 -3.66 1.37 -8.04
C LYS A 52 -4.34 1.56 -6.70
N GLU A 53 -4.89 0.49 -6.15
CA GLU A 53 -5.41 0.46 -4.79
C GLU A 53 -5.04 -0.84 -4.06
N LYS A 54 -5.07 -0.78 -2.73
CA LYS A 54 -4.89 -1.94 -1.85
C LYS A 54 -5.57 -1.72 -0.51
N ILE A 55 -6.04 -2.80 0.08
CA ILE A 55 -6.38 -2.86 1.50
C ILE A 55 -5.17 -3.45 2.24
N ASN A 56 -4.62 -2.69 3.18
CA ASN A 56 -3.54 -3.13 4.04
C ASN A 56 -4.12 -3.64 5.37
N TYR A 57 -3.82 -4.89 5.70
CA TYR A 57 -4.09 -5.48 7.02
C TYR A 57 -2.78 -5.55 7.80
N LYS A 58 -2.67 -4.76 8.87
CA LYS A 58 -1.55 -4.81 9.81
C LYS A 58 -1.99 -5.55 11.07
N LEU A 59 -1.65 -6.84 11.11
CA LEU A 59 -2.08 -7.73 12.20
C LEU A 59 -1.41 -7.36 13.53
N ALA A 60 -2.05 -7.71 14.65
CA ALA A 60 -1.42 -7.59 15.96
C ALA A 60 -0.08 -8.36 15.97
N GLY A 61 1.00 -7.69 16.37
CA GLY A 61 2.37 -8.24 16.37
C GLY A 61 3.09 -8.22 15.02
N SER A 62 2.49 -7.71 13.94
CA SER A 62 3.17 -7.62 12.64
C SER A 62 4.21 -6.50 12.60
N GLY A 63 5.22 -6.66 11.74
CA GLY A 63 6.29 -5.68 11.53
C GLY A 63 5.86 -4.35 10.90
N GLY A 64 6.86 -3.50 10.66
CA GLY A 64 6.74 -2.18 10.04
C GLY A 64 7.14 -2.18 8.56
N PHE A 65 7.32 -0.98 8.02
CA PHE A 65 7.94 -0.73 6.71
C PHE A 65 9.11 0.22 6.92
N ASP A 66 10.24 -0.07 6.27
CA ASP A 66 11.45 0.72 6.41
C ASP A 66 11.28 2.11 5.78
N PRO A 67 12.09 3.12 6.14
CA PRO A 67 12.02 4.45 5.56
C PRO A 67 12.15 4.47 4.02
N HIS A 68 11.13 4.99 3.32
CA HIS A 68 11.09 5.06 1.87
C HIS A 68 10.36 6.32 1.34
N ILE A 69 10.48 6.51 0.03
CA ILE A 69 9.62 7.37 -0.79
C ILE A 69 8.97 6.50 -1.87
N ASP A 70 7.81 6.90 -2.38
CA ASP A 70 7.09 6.10 -3.38
C ASP A 70 7.53 6.41 -4.82
N ALA A 71 8.27 7.51 -5.06
CA ALA A 71 8.67 7.95 -6.40
C ALA A 71 9.40 6.86 -7.22
N ASN A 72 10.13 5.98 -6.54
CA ASN A 72 10.86 4.90 -7.19
C ASN A 72 10.04 3.57 -7.24
N ALA A 73 8.86 3.48 -6.63
CA ALA A 73 8.07 2.25 -6.57
C ALA A 73 7.65 1.70 -7.94
N TYR A 74 7.38 2.60 -8.88
CA TYR A 74 6.65 2.30 -10.11
C TYR A 74 7.47 2.47 -11.38
N THR A 75 8.79 2.65 -11.27
CA THR A 75 9.70 2.84 -12.41
C THR A 75 9.71 1.67 -13.41
N HIS A 76 9.22 0.48 -13.00
CA HIS A 76 9.00 -0.67 -13.87
C HIS A 76 7.78 -0.54 -14.79
N VAL A 77 6.84 0.35 -14.45
CA VAL A 77 5.68 0.72 -15.27
C VAL A 77 6.02 1.98 -16.05
N LYS A 78 6.32 3.06 -15.32
CA LYS A 78 6.65 4.40 -15.83
C LYS A 78 7.13 5.26 -14.66
N ASP A 79 7.99 6.23 -14.94
CA ASP A 79 8.29 7.30 -14.00
C ASP A 79 7.06 8.21 -13.91
N ILE A 80 6.28 8.04 -12.83
CA ILE A 80 5.02 8.76 -12.61
C ILE A 80 5.13 9.71 -11.42
N ASN A 81 4.57 10.90 -11.57
CA ASN A 81 4.25 11.75 -10.44
C ASN A 81 2.87 11.39 -9.90
N HIS A 82 2.79 11.01 -8.63
CA HIS A 82 1.57 10.50 -8.04
C HIS A 82 1.25 11.12 -6.69
N LEU A 83 -0.04 11.09 -6.38
CA LEU A 83 -0.56 11.32 -5.04
C LEU A 83 -1.14 9.99 -4.52
N THR A 84 -0.87 9.69 -3.26
CA THR A 84 -1.43 8.56 -2.55
C THR A 84 -2.40 9.07 -1.48
N ILE A 85 -3.57 8.46 -1.45
CA ILE A 85 -4.58 8.58 -0.40
C ILE A 85 -4.44 7.39 0.52
N LEU A 86 -4.21 7.66 1.80
CA LEU A 86 -4.36 6.73 2.91
C LEU A 86 -5.67 7.04 3.63
N THR A 87 -6.63 6.11 3.58
CA THR A 87 -7.87 6.18 4.36
C THR A 87 -7.77 5.29 5.59
N ALA A 88 -8.03 5.87 6.76
CA ALA A 88 -8.02 5.16 8.02
C ALA A 88 -9.33 4.40 8.23
N VAL A 89 -9.33 3.09 7.97
CA VAL A 89 -10.47 2.22 8.29
C VAL A 89 -10.54 1.98 9.80
N ASP A 90 -9.39 1.79 10.43
CA ASP A 90 -9.23 1.83 11.88
C ASP A 90 -8.26 2.96 12.22
N GLY A 91 -8.45 3.62 13.38
CA GLY A 91 -7.57 4.71 13.83
C GLY A 91 -6.11 4.29 13.88
N MET A 92 -5.21 5.23 13.55
CA MET A 92 -3.77 4.99 13.38
C MET A 92 -2.97 5.84 14.36
N ASN A 93 -2.09 5.18 15.09
CA ASN A 93 -1.16 5.81 16.01
C ASN A 93 0.17 5.05 16.02
N SER A 94 1.15 5.62 16.73
CA SER A 94 2.47 5.00 16.84
C SER A 94 2.44 3.55 17.39
N ALA A 95 1.50 3.22 18.28
CA ALA A 95 1.43 1.90 18.91
C ALA A 95 0.86 0.80 17.99
N ASN A 96 0.02 1.16 17.01
CA ASN A 96 -0.54 0.21 16.04
C ASN A 96 0.12 0.31 14.65
N GLY A 97 1.31 0.91 14.62
CA GLY A 97 2.13 1.04 13.42
C GLY A 97 1.50 1.97 12.39
N GLY A 98 0.97 3.11 12.83
CA GLY A 98 0.62 4.26 12.01
C GLY A 98 1.82 4.84 11.26
N LEU A 99 1.55 5.74 10.32
CA LEU A 99 2.59 6.33 9.49
C LEU A 99 3.39 7.37 10.28
N GLU A 100 4.70 7.39 10.08
CA GLU A 100 5.56 8.50 10.48
C GLU A 100 6.14 9.14 9.22
N VAL A 101 6.26 10.45 9.21
CA VAL A 101 6.72 11.23 8.06
C VAL A 101 7.81 12.20 8.47
N VAL A 102 8.63 12.64 7.52
CA VAL A 102 9.49 13.82 7.72
C VAL A 102 8.82 15.02 7.08
N ASP A 103 8.46 16.00 7.91
CA ASP A 103 7.75 17.20 7.47
C ASP A 103 8.53 17.97 6.40
N GLY A 104 7.88 18.28 5.28
CA GLY A 104 8.51 19.00 4.17
C GLY A 104 9.50 18.19 3.32
N SER A 105 9.71 16.91 3.61
CA SER A 105 10.68 16.05 2.88
C SER A 105 10.41 15.93 1.38
N HIS A 106 9.15 16.11 0.94
CA HIS A 106 8.78 16.18 -0.48
C HIS A 106 9.47 17.31 -1.28
N ARG A 107 10.18 18.23 -0.60
CA ARG A 107 10.96 19.33 -1.20
C ARG A 107 12.46 19.19 -0.95
N MET A 108 12.89 18.08 -0.37
CA MET A 108 14.29 17.81 -0.03
C MET A 108 14.90 16.84 -1.04
N ASP A 109 16.21 16.88 -1.15
CA ASP A 109 16.95 15.78 -1.79
C ASP A 109 17.08 14.63 -0.78
N ILE A 110 16.51 13.47 -1.13
CA ILE A 110 16.45 12.28 -0.26
C ILE A 110 17.35 11.21 -0.89
N PRO A 111 18.55 10.98 -0.34
CA PRO A 111 19.46 9.98 -0.87
C PRO A 111 18.93 8.58 -0.61
N LEU A 112 18.99 7.74 -1.64
CA LEU A 112 18.55 6.36 -1.60
C LEU A 112 19.74 5.40 -1.69
N GLY A 113 19.67 4.32 -0.91
CA GLY A 113 20.64 3.23 -0.93
C GLY A 113 20.47 2.31 -2.14
N SER A 114 21.35 1.31 -2.23
CA SER A 114 21.30 0.28 -3.29
C SER A 114 20.08 -0.65 -3.17
N ASP A 115 19.52 -0.76 -1.97
CA ASP A 115 18.24 -1.41 -1.66
C ASP A 115 17.02 -0.54 -2.02
N ARG A 116 17.27 0.70 -2.47
CA ARG A 116 16.27 1.71 -2.84
C ARG A 116 15.55 2.35 -1.65
N CYS A 117 16.03 2.11 -0.43
CA CYS A 117 15.51 2.72 0.80
C CYS A 117 16.22 4.03 1.10
N ILE A 118 15.66 4.83 1.99
CA ILE A 118 16.30 6.08 2.39
C ILE A 118 17.58 5.75 3.16
N GLU A 119 18.69 6.37 2.76
CA GLU A 119 20.00 6.15 3.36
C GLU A 119 19.97 6.32 4.90
N PRO A 120 20.55 5.39 5.68
CA PRO A 120 20.45 5.40 7.14
C PRO A 120 20.96 6.70 7.79
N THR A 121 21.95 7.35 7.19
CA THR A 121 22.45 8.64 7.68
C THR A 121 21.39 9.73 7.57
N TRP A 122 20.65 9.79 6.45
CA TRP A 122 19.54 10.74 6.28
C TRP A 122 18.42 10.43 7.27
N VAL A 123 18.07 9.16 7.46
CA VAL A 123 17.05 8.73 8.43
C VAL A 123 17.38 9.23 9.84
N LYS A 124 18.65 9.13 10.27
CA LYS A 124 19.09 9.55 11.62
C LYS A 124 19.15 11.06 11.80
N MET A 125 19.38 11.82 10.73
CA MET A 125 19.51 13.29 10.80
C MET A 125 18.17 14.02 10.80
N ASN A 126 17.08 13.36 10.43
CA ASN A 126 15.76 13.97 10.30
C ASN A 126 14.81 13.59 11.43
N THR A 127 13.91 14.51 11.76
CA THR A 127 12.83 14.28 12.73
C THR A 127 11.66 13.59 12.04
N TRP A 128 11.22 12.48 12.62
CA TRP A 128 10.06 11.71 12.16
C TRP A 128 8.85 12.04 13.04
N THR A 129 7.81 12.58 12.43
CA THR A 129 6.58 13.00 13.09
C THR A 129 5.48 11.96 12.82
N PRO A 130 4.79 11.45 13.85
CA PRO A 130 3.62 10.58 13.65
C PRO A 130 2.47 11.32 12.95
N ALA A 131 1.90 10.70 11.93
CA ALA A 131 0.63 11.11 11.33
C ALA A 131 -0.51 10.34 12.01
N GLU A 132 -0.91 10.83 13.19
CA GLU A 132 -2.02 10.28 13.97
C GLU A 132 -3.35 10.54 13.23
N LEU A 133 -4.17 9.49 13.05
CA LEU A 133 -5.42 9.54 12.29
C LEU A 133 -6.53 8.85 13.07
N GLU A 134 -7.71 9.45 13.10
CA GLU A 134 -8.91 8.79 13.60
C GLU A 134 -9.56 7.93 12.51
N SER A 135 -10.46 7.02 12.92
CA SER A 135 -11.22 6.22 11.97
C SER A 135 -12.06 7.13 11.05
N GLY A 136 -11.88 6.98 9.74
CA GLY A 136 -12.52 7.78 8.70
C GLY A 136 -11.66 8.93 8.18
N ASP A 137 -10.55 9.27 8.85
CA ASP A 137 -9.64 10.30 8.36
C ASP A 137 -8.91 9.87 7.09
N ILE A 138 -8.48 10.88 6.32
CA ILE A 138 -7.70 10.71 5.10
C ILE A 138 -6.41 11.50 5.22
N LEU A 139 -5.29 10.85 4.90
CA LEU A 139 -4.01 11.49 4.63
C LEU A 139 -3.70 11.42 3.14
N ILE A 140 -3.34 12.56 2.54
CA ILE A 140 -2.89 12.65 1.14
C ILE A 140 -1.42 13.04 1.13
N PHE A 141 -0.59 12.30 0.41
CA PHE A 141 0.83 12.59 0.26
C PHE A 141 1.34 12.26 -1.14
N GLY A 142 2.39 12.96 -1.57
CA GLY A 142 2.98 12.79 -2.90
C GLY A 142 4.16 11.83 -2.93
N SER A 143 4.61 11.51 -4.15
CA SER A 143 5.69 10.57 -4.47
C SER A 143 6.97 10.69 -3.63
N TYR A 144 7.32 11.92 -3.23
CA TYR A 144 8.61 12.23 -2.59
C TYR A 144 8.52 12.44 -1.07
N LEU A 145 7.36 12.20 -0.44
CA LEU A 145 7.26 12.30 1.01
C LEU A 145 8.01 11.11 1.65
N ALA A 146 9.06 11.39 2.42
CA ALA A 146 9.72 10.38 3.23
C ALA A 146 8.76 9.89 4.31
N HIS A 147 8.47 8.59 4.30
CA HIS A 147 7.57 7.96 5.24
C HIS A 147 8.04 6.57 5.67
N ARG A 148 7.57 6.13 6.83
CA ARG A 148 7.83 4.81 7.40
C ARG A 148 6.67 4.39 8.28
N SER A 149 6.68 3.14 8.75
CA SER A 149 5.78 2.76 9.85
C SER A 149 6.42 1.76 10.79
N GLY A 150 6.21 1.94 12.10
CA GLY A 150 6.66 0.98 13.12
C GLY A 150 5.86 -0.32 13.14
N ALA A 151 6.25 -1.28 13.98
CA ALA A 151 5.48 -2.50 14.20
C ALA A 151 4.09 -2.20 14.82
N ASN A 152 3.11 -3.07 14.59
CA ASN A 152 1.87 -3.04 15.36
C ASN A 152 2.07 -3.83 16.66
N THR A 153 2.35 -3.13 17.75
CA THR A 153 2.52 -3.73 19.08
C THR A 153 1.22 -3.77 19.89
N SER A 154 0.13 -3.25 19.32
CA SER A 154 -1.19 -3.28 19.93
C SER A 154 -1.83 -4.69 19.85
N PRO A 155 -2.84 -4.99 20.70
CA PRO A 155 -3.53 -6.28 20.66
C PRO A 155 -4.57 -6.38 19.53
N LYS A 156 -4.71 -5.36 18.67
CA LYS A 156 -5.74 -5.29 17.63
C LYS A 156 -5.12 -5.25 16.24
N ASN A 157 -5.81 -5.86 15.28
CA ASN A 157 -5.51 -5.67 13.87
C ASN A 157 -5.91 -4.25 13.44
N ARG A 158 -5.19 -3.71 12.45
CA ARG A 158 -5.46 -2.40 11.86
C ARG A 158 -5.65 -2.52 10.36
N ARG A 159 -6.70 -1.92 9.83
CA ARG A 159 -6.98 -1.85 8.40
C ARG A 159 -6.75 -0.44 7.88
N ALA A 160 -6.31 -0.37 6.63
CA ALA A 160 -6.12 0.87 5.90
C ALA A 160 -6.43 0.63 4.43
N ILE A 161 -6.96 1.64 3.76
CA ILE A 161 -7.04 1.64 2.29
C ILE A 161 -5.96 2.59 1.79
N TYR A 162 -5.19 2.13 0.80
CA TYR A 162 -4.26 2.96 0.05
C TYR A 162 -4.71 3.01 -1.40
N ALA A 163 -4.81 4.19 -1.98
CA ALA A 163 -5.09 4.41 -3.38
C ALA A 163 -4.11 5.43 -3.94
N THR A 164 -3.41 5.07 -5.01
CA THR A 164 -2.42 5.90 -5.70
C THR A 164 -2.99 6.37 -7.02
N TYR A 165 -2.77 7.63 -7.34
CA TYR A 165 -3.29 8.31 -8.54
C TYR A 165 -2.14 8.93 -9.32
N ASN A 166 -2.14 8.74 -10.62
CA ASN A 166 -1.15 9.32 -11.54
C ASN A 166 -1.76 10.51 -12.30
N CYS A 167 -0.94 11.39 -12.86
CA CYS A 167 -1.45 12.51 -13.67
C CYS A 167 -2.08 11.99 -14.96
N ALA A 168 -3.19 12.58 -15.40
CA ALA A 168 -3.91 12.14 -16.61
C ALA A 168 -3.03 12.28 -17.87
N THR A 169 -2.12 13.25 -17.88
CA THR A 169 -1.09 13.43 -18.92
C THR A 169 -0.15 12.23 -19.05
N GLU A 170 -0.05 11.38 -18.04
CA GLU A 170 0.75 10.16 -18.05
C GLU A 170 0.00 8.96 -18.63
N GLY A 171 -1.30 9.10 -18.89
CA GLY A 171 -2.19 8.06 -19.43
C GLY A 171 -2.93 7.27 -18.34
N SER A 172 -3.92 6.47 -18.77
CA SER A 172 -4.59 5.51 -17.89
C SER A 172 -3.72 4.26 -17.74
N LEU A 173 -3.15 4.06 -16.55
CA LEU A 173 -2.17 3.00 -16.28
C LEU A 173 -2.73 1.83 -15.44
N HIS A 174 -3.95 1.98 -14.92
CA HIS A 174 -4.58 1.09 -13.95
C HIS A 174 -4.70 -0.37 -14.41
N ASP A 175 -5.38 -0.60 -15.53
CA ASP A 175 -5.66 -1.95 -15.99
C ASP A 175 -4.37 -2.65 -16.43
N GLN A 176 -3.47 -1.91 -17.10
CA GLN A 176 -2.17 -2.42 -17.51
C GLN A 176 -1.32 -2.80 -16.28
N TYR A 177 -1.32 -1.99 -15.22
CA TYR A 177 -0.65 -2.32 -13.96
C TYR A 177 -1.11 -3.67 -13.40
N TYR A 178 -2.42 -3.92 -13.36
CA TYR A 178 -2.95 -5.18 -12.84
C TYR A 178 -2.69 -6.37 -13.76
N LEU A 179 -2.75 -6.18 -15.08
CA LEU A 179 -2.37 -7.21 -16.06
C LEU A 179 -0.91 -7.62 -15.90
N ASP A 180 0.00 -6.65 -15.70
CA ASP A 180 1.42 -6.93 -15.52
C ASP A 180 1.70 -7.55 -14.15
N ARG A 181 1.02 -7.08 -13.10
CA ARG A 181 1.08 -7.69 -11.77
C ARG A 181 0.66 -9.16 -11.80
N GLN A 182 -0.40 -9.50 -12.52
CA GLN A 182 -0.86 -10.89 -12.65
C GLN A 182 0.19 -11.79 -13.34
N LYS A 183 0.93 -11.26 -14.31
CA LYS A 183 1.99 -12.00 -15.03
C LYS A 183 3.26 -12.14 -14.19
N LEU A 184 3.70 -11.06 -13.56
CA LEU A 184 4.98 -10.99 -12.84
C LEU A 184 4.88 -11.60 -11.43
N TRP A 185 3.74 -11.39 -10.76
CA TRP A 185 3.51 -11.82 -9.38
C TRP A 185 2.14 -12.50 -9.23
N PRO A 186 1.94 -13.65 -9.90
CA PRO A 186 0.68 -14.37 -9.82
C PRO A 186 0.33 -14.75 -8.38
N ALA A 187 -0.97 -14.75 -8.08
CA ALA A 187 -1.48 -15.24 -6.81
C ALA A 187 -1.00 -16.68 -6.55
N THR A 188 -0.84 -17.06 -5.29
CA THR A 188 -0.24 -18.35 -4.90
C THR A 188 -0.91 -19.56 -5.59
N HIS A 189 -2.22 -19.51 -5.78
CA HIS A 189 -2.98 -20.58 -6.46
C HIS A 189 -2.80 -20.57 -8.00
N MET A 190 -2.38 -19.45 -8.58
CA MET A 190 -2.06 -19.31 -10.00
C MET A 190 -0.58 -19.61 -10.32
N ARG A 191 0.27 -19.76 -9.29
CA ARG A 191 1.71 -20.06 -9.47
C ARG A 191 1.90 -21.49 -9.98
N LYS A 192 2.64 -21.63 -11.09
CA LYS A 192 3.02 -22.93 -11.65
C LYS A 192 3.86 -23.73 -10.65
N GLU A 193 3.75 -25.06 -10.70
CA GLU A 193 4.58 -25.94 -9.88
C GLU A 193 6.06 -25.79 -10.27
N GLY A 194 6.94 -25.60 -9.28
CA GLY A 194 8.36 -25.29 -9.51
C GLY A 194 8.71 -23.80 -9.59
N ASP A 195 7.73 -22.89 -9.53
CA ASP A 195 8.00 -21.44 -9.46
C ASP A 195 8.70 -21.08 -8.13
N PRO A 196 9.91 -20.47 -8.16
CA PRO A 196 10.64 -20.09 -6.95
C PRO A 196 9.85 -19.14 -6.04
N THR A 197 8.89 -18.39 -6.56
CA THR A 197 8.02 -17.50 -5.77
C THR A 197 6.99 -18.27 -4.95
N LYS A 198 6.73 -19.56 -5.22
CA LYS A 198 5.71 -20.37 -4.51
C LYS A 198 6.04 -20.64 -3.03
N LYS A 199 7.32 -20.51 -2.63
CA LYS A 199 7.78 -20.65 -1.23
C LYS A 199 7.74 -19.34 -0.43
N ALA A 200 7.58 -18.19 -1.08
CA ALA A 200 7.43 -16.90 -0.41
C ALA A 200 5.95 -16.73 0.01
N GLY A 201 5.59 -17.23 1.19
CA GLY A 201 4.29 -16.97 1.81
C GLY A 201 4.10 -15.46 2.04
N PHE A 202 2.95 -14.91 1.65
CA PHE A 202 2.42 -13.55 1.85
C PHE A 202 3.37 -12.32 1.77
N ALA A 203 4.64 -12.49 1.40
CA ALA A 203 5.66 -11.45 1.31
C ALA A 203 5.67 -10.77 -0.08
N MET A 204 4.72 -11.09 -0.96
CA MET A 204 4.64 -10.54 -2.31
C MET A 204 3.59 -9.44 -2.38
N LEU A 205 3.86 -8.30 -1.73
CA LEU A 205 3.11 -7.07 -1.98
C LEU A 205 3.90 -5.79 -1.77
N SER A 206 5.23 -5.86 -1.69
CA SER A 206 6.09 -4.70 -1.82
C SER A 206 6.91 -4.87 -3.11
N VAL A 207 6.52 -4.16 -4.16
CA VAL A 207 7.40 -3.92 -5.35
C VAL A 207 8.47 -2.86 -4.99
N LEU A 208 8.74 -2.74 -3.70
CA LEU A 208 9.54 -1.79 -2.98
C LEU A 208 10.21 -2.66 -1.94
N SER A 209 11.45 -3.09 -2.13
CA SER A 209 12.18 -3.81 -1.07
C SER A 209 12.78 -2.80 -0.10
N CYS A 210 11.85 -2.05 0.48
CA CYS A 210 11.85 -1.29 1.73
C CYS A 210 10.49 -1.61 2.39
#